data_AF-A0AAD0V976-F1
#
_entry.id   AF-A0AAD0V976-F1
#
_cell.length_a   1.000
_cell.length_b   1.000
_cell.length_c   1.000
_cell.angle_alpha   90.00
_cell.angle_beta   90.00
_cell.angle_gamma   90.00
#
_symmetry.space_group_name_H-M   'P 1'
#
loop_
_entity.id
_entity.type
_entity.pdbx_description
1 polymer ?
#
loop_
_entity_poly.entity_id
_entity_poly.type
_entity_poly.pdbx_seq_one_letter_code
_entity_poly.pdbx_strand_id
1 'polypeptide(L)'
;MGNYIKTAIEVLGPKGWVENKKPVFSNIPSFTGQKTGDFFQHGFFFQNYTMFNLFAGFRAGEDGITPLAVDRGLPDDACDDSLYRLIGGWGNDKHWMDDSPDPETVAEKVAHRNDTEIFGFSWVSASELLAVDYGVPVKDKNPPFETTSLRYALGSLYWKHLQQLSKLGDPDKVRLLFCFTQ
;
A
#
# COMPACT_ATOMS: atom_id res chain seq x y z
N MET A 1 -15.74 -8.91 -6.48
CA MET A 1 -14.92 -7.71 -6.73
C MET A 1 -13.54 -8.19 -7.18
N GLY A 2 -12.64 -7.30 -7.58
CA GLY A 2 -11.31 -7.70 -8.04
C GLY A 2 -10.28 -7.36 -6.99
N ASN A 3 -9.21 -8.16 -6.90
CA ASN A 3 -8.12 -7.90 -5.96
C ASN A 3 -7.57 -6.48 -6.13
N TYR A 4 -7.41 -5.74 -5.02
CA TYR A 4 -6.83 -4.40 -5.01
C TYR A 4 -5.93 -4.20 -3.78
N ILE A 5 -4.96 -3.30 -3.88
CA ILE A 5 -4.06 -2.91 -2.79
C ILE A 5 -4.48 -1.51 -2.33
N LYS A 6 -4.88 -1.36 -1.08
CA LYS A 6 -5.00 -0.05 -0.43
C LYS A 6 -3.66 0.36 0.14
N THR A 7 -3.33 1.63 0.02
CA THR A 7 -2.11 2.21 0.57
C THR A 7 -2.41 3.41 1.48
N ALA A 8 -1.66 3.48 2.57
CA ALA A 8 -1.50 4.67 3.39
C ALA A 8 0.00 4.97 3.49
N ILE A 9 0.35 6.24 3.58
CA ILE A 9 1.75 6.69 3.61
C ILE A 9 1.97 7.42 4.89
N GLU A 10 3.03 7.06 5.58
CA GLU A 10 3.42 7.70 6.82
C GLU A 10 4.78 8.35 6.70
N VAL A 11 4.90 9.51 7.35
CA VAL A 11 6.16 10.23 7.51
C VAL A 11 6.45 10.33 9.00
N LEU A 12 7.70 10.05 9.39
CA LEU A 12 8.12 10.14 10.78
C LEU A 12 8.21 11.63 11.19
N GLY A 13 7.29 12.04 12.06
CA GLY A 13 7.27 13.36 12.68
C GLY A 13 7.92 13.38 14.06
N PRO A 14 7.91 14.54 14.76
CA PRO A 14 8.52 14.69 16.09
C PRO A 14 7.88 13.84 17.19
N LYS A 15 6.64 13.39 17.00
CA LYS A 15 5.85 12.62 17.99
C LYS A 15 5.60 11.17 17.56
N GLY A 16 6.23 10.71 16.48
CA GLY A 16 5.96 9.42 15.86
C GLY A 16 5.48 9.54 14.41
N TRP A 17 5.06 8.42 13.84
CA TRP A 17 4.55 8.35 12.48
C TRP A 17 3.22 9.09 12.35
N VAL A 18 3.06 9.81 11.25
CA VAL A 18 1.81 10.50 10.90
C VAL A 18 1.45 10.26 9.44
N GLU A 19 0.16 10.14 9.17
CA GLU A 19 -0.33 9.97 7.80
C GLU A 19 0.01 11.21 6.94
N ASN A 20 0.62 10.98 5.78
CA ASN A 20 0.79 12.00 4.76
C ASN A 20 -0.52 12.17 3.97
N LYS A 21 -1.34 13.12 4.40
CA LYS A 21 -2.61 13.49 3.73
C LYS A 21 -2.42 14.39 2.49
N LYS A 22 -1.18 14.76 2.13
CA LYS A 22 -0.91 15.63 0.98
C LYS A 22 -1.13 14.87 -0.34
N PRO A 23 -1.79 15.48 -1.35
CA PRO A 23 -1.98 14.87 -2.66
C PRO A 23 -0.68 14.93 -3.47
N VAL A 24 0.22 13.99 -3.24
CA VAL A 24 1.59 13.98 -3.78
C VAL A 24 1.76 13.08 -4.99
N PHE A 25 0.86 12.12 -5.20
CA PHE A 25 0.91 11.21 -6.33
C PHE A 25 0.23 11.81 -7.52
N SER A 26 0.77 11.59 -8.71
CA SER A 26 0.10 11.95 -9.96
C SER A 26 -0.59 10.72 -10.52
N ASN A 27 -1.80 10.48 -10.05
CA ASN A 27 -2.70 9.51 -10.64
C ASN A 27 -3.40 10.14 -11.83
N ILE A 28 -3.50 9.43 -12.95
CA ILE A 28 -4.11 9.99 -14.17
C ILE A 28 -5.63 10.06 -13.93
N PRO A 29 -6.25 11.26 -13.87
CA PRO A 29 -7.70 11.35 -13.83
C PRO A 29 -8.17 11.40 -15.28
N SER A 30 -8.53 10.25 -15.86
CA SER A 30 -9.08 10.24 -17.22
C SER A 30 -10.41 9.50 -17.33
N PHE A 31 -11.22 9.55 -16.29
CA PHE A 31 -12.62 9.15 -16.38
C PHE A 31 -13.52 10.31 -15.94
N THR A 32 -14.46 10.68 -16.81
CA THR A 32 -15.45 11.72 -16.57
C THR A 32 -16.31 11.38 -15.35
N GLY A 33 -16.36 12.28 -14.36
CA GLY A 33 -17.26 12.17 -13.20
C GLY A 33 -16.59 11.91 -11.84
N GLN A 34 -15.26 11.71 -11.78
CA GLN A 34 -14.56 11.44 -10.52
C GLN A 34 -14.01 12.71 -9.85
N LYS A 35 -14.15 12.79 -8.51
CA LYS A 35 -13.52 13.83 -7.69
C LYS A 35 -12.01 13.57 -7.65
N THR A 36 -11.24 14.53 -8.15
CA THR A 36 -9.79 14.46 -8.35
C THR A 36 -8.99 14.26 -7.06
N GLY A 37 -9.47 14.74 -5.91
CA GLY A 37 -8.71 14.81 -4.66
C GLY A 37 -8.32 13.47 -4.04
N ASP A 38 -9.17 12.44 -4.16
CA ASP A 38 -8.98 11.17 -3.45
C ASP A 38 -7.85 10.35 -4.10
N PHE A 39 -7.80 10.33 -5.43
CA PHE A 39 -6.79 9.55 -6.17
C PHE A 39 -5.39 10.04 -5.87
N PHE A 40 -5.12 11.34 -5.81
CA PHE A 40 -3.75 11.87 -5.66
C PHE A 40 -3.11 11.62 -4.28
N GLN A 41 -3.88 11.17 -3.29
CA GLN A 41 -3.36 10.83 -1.96
C GLN A 41 -2.81 9.40 -1.90
N HIS A 42 -3.17 8.55 -2.86
CA HIS A 42 -2.82 7.13 -2.85
C HIS A 42 -1.63 6.83 -3.76
N GLY A 43 -0.52 6.41 -3.14
CA GLY A 43 0.59 5.81 -3.88
C GLY A 43 0.18 4.45 -4.44
N PHE A 44 0.65 4.13 -5.63
CA PHE A 44 0.47 2.82 -6.25
C PHE A 44 -1.00 2.41 -6.47
N PHE A 45 -1.88 3.38 -6.72
CA PHE A 45 -3.32 3.15 -6.94
C PHE A 45 -3.62 2.36 -8.23
N PHE A 46 -2.99 2.74 -9.35
CA PHE A 46 -3.13 2.03 -10.63
C PHE A 46 -2.19 0.82 -10.66
N GLN A 47 -2.75 -0.35 -10.37
CA GLN A 47 -2.00 -1.58 -10.13
C GLN A 47 -2.01 -2.51 -11.35
N ASN A 48 -0.91 -3.22 -11.52
CA ASN A 48 -0.81 -4.34 -12.45
C ASN A 48 -0.41 -5.62 -11.69
N TYR A 49 -0.48 -6.77 -12.35
CA TYR A 49 -0.15 -8.05 -11.71
C TYR A 49 1.29 -8.11 -11.18
N THR A 50 2.24 -7.42 -11.84
CA THR A 50 3.63 -7.32 -11.38
C THR A 50 3.73 -6.62 -10.02
N MET A 51 2.93 -5.58 -9.78
CA MET A 51 2.87 -4.91 -8.47
C MET A 51 2.28 -5.81 -7.38
N PHE A 52 1.28 -6.64 -7.70
CA PHE A 52 0.76 -7.63 -6.74
C PHE A 52 1.81 -8.69 -6.39
N ASN A 53 2.56 -9.18 -7.37
CA ASN A 53 3.67 -10.09 -7.12
C ASN A 53 4.72 -9.44 -6.22
N LEU A 54 5.10 -8.19 -6.53
CA LEU A 54 6.13 -7.46 -5.80
C LEU A 54 5.70 -7.16 -4.36
N PHE A 55 4.48 -6.69 -4.15
CA PHE A 55 4.02 -6.27 -2.81
C PHE A 55 3.40 -7.40 -2.02
N ALA A 56 2.39 -8.09 -2.56
CA ALA A 56 1.62 -9.10 -1.83
C ALA A 56 2.19 -10.53 -1.99
N GLY A 57 3.25 -10.72 -2.76
CA GLY A 57 3.84 -12.05 -3.01
C GLY A 57 2.94 -12.99 -3.81
N PHE A 58 1.88 -12.48 -4.42
CA PHE A 58 0.93 -13.30 -5.16
C PHE A 58 1.61 -14.00 -6.33
N ARG A 59 1.73 -15.34 -6.30
CA ARG A 59 2.39 -16.16 -7.35
C ARG A 59 3.86 -15.77 -7.67
N ALA A 60 4.56 -15.09 -6.77
CA ALA A 60 5.85 -14.48 -7.09
C ALA A 60 6.98 -15.46 -7.47
N GLY A 61 6.95 -16.69 -6.91
CA GLY A 61 7.96 -17.72 -7.16
C GLY A 61 8.01 -18.26 -8.59
N GLU A 62 6.92 -18.15 -9.36
CA GLU A 62 6.86 -18.61 -10.76
C GLU A 62 7.43 -17.56 -11.73
N ASP A 63 7.57 -16.31 -11.29
CA ASP A 63 7.78 -15.15 -12.16
C ASP A 63 9.15 -14.46 -11.97
N GLY A 64 10.01 -15.01 -11.09
CA GLY A 64 11.34 -14.46 -10.80
C GLY A 64 11.32 -13.18 -9.94
N ILE A 65 10.20 -12.90 -9.28
CA ILE A 65 10.03 -11.70 -8.44
C ILE A 65 10.25 -12.11 -6.97
N THR A 66 11.15 -11.41 -6.28
CA THR A 66 11.27 -11.50 -4.82
C THR A 66 10.28 -10.52 -4.20
N PRO A 67 9.28 -10.98 -3.42
CA PRO A 67 8.31 -10.06 -2.83
C PRO A 67 8.95 -9.20 -1.74
N LEU A 68 8.53 -7.94 -1.67
CA LEU A 68 8.99 -6.96 -0.69
C LEU A 68 8.17 -6.98 0.60
N ALA A 69 6.87 -7.26 0.52
CA ALA A 69 5.96 -7.03 1.63
C ALA A 69 5.13 -8.30 1.94
N VAL A 70 5.77 -9.47 2.01
CA VAL A 70 5.08 -10.73 2.39
C VAL A 70 4.48 -10.59 3.79
N ASP A 71 3.14 -10.56 3.89
CA ASP A 71 2.29 -10.45 5.08
C ASP A 71 3.03 -10.30 6.42
N ARG A 72 3.63 -9.12 6.63
CA ARG A 72 4.43 -8.81 7.82
C ARG A 72 3.57 -8.29 8.98
N GLY A 73 2.27 -8.11 8.75
CA GLY A 73 1.39 -7.33 9.62
C GLY A 73 1.60 -5.83 9.45
N LEU A 74 0.82 -5.03 10.19
CA LEU A 74 1.05 -3.59 10.31
C LEU A 74 2.00 -3.30 11.50
N PRO A 75 2.83 -2.25 11.44
CA PRO A 75 3.66 -1.84 12.57
C PRO A 75 2.83 -1.45 13.79
N ASP A 76 3.28 -1.80 15.00
CA ASP A 76 2.63 -1.43 16.26
C ASP A 76 2.57 0.09 16.50
N ASP A 77 3.43 0.86 15.82
CA ASP A 77 3.51 2.31 15.88
C ASP A 77 2.83 3.00 14.67
N ALA A 78 2.01 2.28 13.90
CA ALA A 78 1.18 2.86 12.84
C ALA A 78 0.17 3.85 13.43
N CYS A 79 -0.02 4.98 12.75
CA CYS A 79 -0.94 6.00 13.26
C CYS A 79 -2.40 5.65 12.92
N ASP A 80 -3.28 6.04 13.83
CA ASP A 80 -4.72 5.75 13.77
C ASP A 80 -5.38 6.25 12.47
N ASP A 81 -4.94 7.40 11.96
CA ASP A 81 -5.43 7.94 10.67
C ASP A 81 -5.14 6.97 9.51
N SER A 82 -3.92 6.44 9.43
CA SER A 82 -3.54 5.46 8.41
C SER A 82 -4.29 4.15 8.58
N LEU A 83 -4.43 3.67 9.82
CA LEU A 83 -5.19 2.45 10.11
C LEU A 83 -6.63 2.63 9.66
N TYR A 84 -7.29 3.71 10.07
CA TYR A 84 -8.68 3.98 9.74
C TYR A 84 -8.91 3.97 8.22
N ARG A 85 -7.97 4.56 7.46
CA ARG A 85 -7.99 4.53 6.00
C ARG A 85 -7.88 3.12 5.43
N LEU A 86 -7.00 2.28 5.96
CA LEU A 86 -6.75 0.95 5.43
C LEU A 86 -7.86 -0.04 5.79
N ILE A 87 -8.26 -0.06 7.06
CA ILE A 87 -9.14 -1.08 7.64
C ILE A 87 -10.61 -0.65 7.77
N GLY A 88 -10.92 0.60 7.41
CA GLY A 88 -12.28 1.14 7.41
C GLY A 88 -12.83 1.48 8.81
N GLY A 89 -11.93 1.66 9.77
CA GLY A 89 -12.26 1.78 11.20
C GLY A 89 -12.14 0.45 11.94
N TRP A 90 -12.30 0.51 13.25
CA TRP A 90 -12.25 -0.64 14.14
C TRP A 90 -13.25 -0.45 15.27
N GLY A 91 -13.73 -1.58 15.79
CA GLY A 91 -14.76 -1.58 16.82
C GLY A 91 -16.15 -1.40 16.24
N ASN A 92 -17.09 -1.00 17.08
CA ASN A 92 -18.50 -0.88 16.72
C ASN A 92 -18.85 0.59 16.44
N ASP A 93 -18.56 1.07 15.23
CA ASP A 93 -18.97 2.40 14.74
C ASP A 93 -20.51 2.64 14.80
N LYS A 94 -21.33 1.66 15.23
CA LYS A 94 -22.81 1.70 15.15
C LYS A 94 -23.66 1.01 16.24
N HIS A 95 -23.15 0.67 17.43
CA HIS A 95 -24.05 0.22 18.50
C HIS A 95 -23.87 1.00 19.80
N TRP A 96 -24.80 1.93 20.05
CA TRP A 96 -24.99 2.72 21.28
C TRP A 96 -25.18 1.91 22.57
N MET A 97 -24.99 0.58 22.52
CA MET A 97 -25.15 -0.38 23.63
C MET A 97 -23.91 -1.25 23.86
N ASP A 98 -22.81 -1.03 23.12
CA ASP A 98 -21.58 -1.76 23.36
C ASP A 98 -20.61 -0.92 24.21
N ASP A 99 -20.46 -1.31 25.48
CA ASP A 99 -19.54 -0.70 26.45
C ASP A 99 -18.14 -1.37 26.42
N SER A 100 -17.85 -2.20 25.42
CA SER A 100 -16.52 -2.78 25.23
C SER A 100 -15.48 -1.66 25.07
N PRO A 101 -14.30 -1.77 25.69
CA PRO A 101 -13.25 -0.79 25.53
C PRO A 101 -12.80 -0.72 24.07
N ASP A 102 -12.46 0.48 23.61
CA ASP A 102 -11.91 0.66 22.27
C ASP A 102 -10.58 -0.12 22.14
N PRO A 103 -10.35 -0.80 20.99
CA PRO A 103 -9.08 -1.42 20.67
C PRO A 103 -7.90 -0.45 20.82
N GLU A 104 -6.90 -0.80 21.63
CA GLU A 104 -5.74 0.08 21.90
C GLU A 104 -4.58 -0.23 20.96
N THR A 105 -4.30 -1.51 20.75
CA THR A 105 -3.16 -1.96 19.94
C THR A 105 -3.51 -2.07 18.46
N VAL A 106 -2.50 -1.97 17.59
CA VAL A 106 -2.69 -2.17 16.15
C VAL A 106 -3.23 -3.56 15.83
N ALA A 107 -2.74 -4.59 16.53
CA ALA A 107 -3.23 -5.95 16.38
C ALA A 107 -4.72 -6.08 16.71
N GLU A 108 -5.18 -5.48 17.81
CA GLU A 108 -6.61 -5.46 18.17
C GLU A 108 -7.43 -4.68 17.16
N LYS A 109 -6.96 -3.49 16.73
CA LYS A 109 -7.64 -2.69 15.70
C LYS A 109 -7.82 -3.49 14.41
N VAL A 110 -6.78 -4.20 13.97
CA VAL A 110 -6.83 -5.09 12.81
C VAL A 110 -7.80 -6.27 13.02
N ALA A 111 -7.84 -6.86 14.22
CA ALA A 111 -8.77 -7.94 14.54
C ALA A 111 -10.24 -7.47 14.54
N HIS A 112 -10.48 -6.23 14.97
CA HIS A 112 -11.78 -5.57 15.06
C HIS A 112 -12.12 -4.69 13.85
N ARG A 113 -11.41 -4.87 12.73
CA ARG A 113 -11.61 -4.08 11.51
C ARG A 113 -13.04 -4.20 10.95
N ASN A 114 -13.50 -3.13 10.34
CA ASN A 114 -14.82 -3.09 9.70
C ASN A 114 -14.84 -3.69 8.29
N ASP A 115 -13.69 -3.79 7.62
CA ASP A 115 -13.58 -4.35 6.27
C ASP A 115 -13.17 -5.84 6.30
N THR A 116 -14.12 -6.70 5.93
CA THR A 116 -13.96 -8.16 5.93
C THR A 116 -13.36 -8.72 4.64
N GLU A 117 -13.21 -7.90 3.59
CA GLU A 117 -12.62 -8.31 2.30
C GLU A 117 -11.08 -8.31 2.35
N ILE A 118 -10.49 -7.92 3.48
CA ILE A 118 -9.05 -7.84 3.70
C ILE A 118 -8.47 -9.23 4.00
N PHE A 119 -7.50 -9.66 3.19
CA PHE A 119 -6.81 -10.94 3.35
C PHE A 119 -5.37 -10.84 3.86
N GLY A 120 -4.77 -9.64 3.90
CA GLY A 120 -3.40 -9.48 4.40
C GLY A 120 -2.96 -8.04 4.58
N PHE A 121 -1.90 -7.87 5.37
CA PHE A 121 -1.34 -6.57 5.71
C PHE A 121 0.17 -6.59 5.63
N SER A 122 0.73 -5.47 5.19
CA SER A 122 2.17 -5.34 5.19
C SER A 122 2.61 -3.90 5.17
N TRP A 123 3.91 -3.68 5.21
CA TRP A 123 4.49 -2.36 5.06
C TRP A 123 5.91 -2.45 4.51
N VAL A 124 6.35 -1.36 3.89
CA VAL A 124 7.73 -1.17 3.44
C VAL A 124 8.15 0.26 3.68
N SER A 125 9.42 0.46 4.02
CA SER A 125 10.04 1.78 3.99
C SER A 125 10.28 2.26 2.55
N ALA A 126 10.39 3.57 2.37
CA ALA A 126 10.79 4.13 1.09
C ALA A 126 12.24 3.74 0.73
N SER A 127 13.12 3.57 1.72
CA SER A 127 14.48 3.05 1.51
C SER A 127 14.48 1.61 1.02
N GLU A 128 13.65 0.72 1.57
CA GLU A 128 13.47 -0.65 1.04
C GLU A 128 13.02 -0.64 -0.42
N LEU A 129 12.06 0.21 -0.79
CA LEU A 129 11.64 0.34 -2.18
C LEU A 129 12.78 0.83 -3.09
N LEU A 130 13.56 1.81 -2.66
CA LEU A 130 14.67 2.34 -3.45
C LEU A 130 15.84 1.34 -3.58
N ALA A 131 15.97 0.39 -2.66
CA ALA A 131 17.03 -0.61 -2.66
C ALA A 131 16.75 -1.83 -3.56
N VAL A 132 15.54 -1.96 -4.12
CA VAL A 132 15.17 -3.06 -5.01
C VAL A 132 16.01 -3.05 -6.27
N ASP A 133 16.53 -4.23 -6.64
CA ASP A 133 17.10 -4.41 -7.97
C ASP A 133 15.98 -4.57 -9.01
N TYR A 134 15.60 -3.46 -9.63
CA TYR A 134 14.58 -3.46 -10.68
C TYR A 134 15.12 -3.89 -12.06
N GLY A 135 16.41 -4.19 -12.17
CA GLY A 135 17.03 -4.71 -13.39
C GLY A 135 16.82 -6.20 -13.60
N VAL A 136 16.37 -6.93 -12.57
CA VAL A 136 16.20 -8.38 -12.64
C VAL A 136 15.21 -8.80 -13.73
N PRO A 137 15.49 -9.89 -14.45
CA PRO A 137 14.57 -10.43 -15.44
C PRO A 137 13.37 -11.06 -14.75
N VAL A 138 12.18 -10.75 -15.25
CA VAL A 138 10.89 -11.29 -14.79
C VAL A 138 10.05 -11.68 -16.00
N LYS A 139 9.15 -12.64 -15.80
CA LYS A 139 8.15 -12.96 -16.82
C LYS A 139 7.02 -11.94 -16.73
N ASP A 140 6.81 -11.14 -17.79
CA ASP A 140 5.70 -10.19 -17.82
C ASP A 140 4.37 -10.97 -17.80
N LYS A 141 3.40 -10.42 -17.07
CA LYS A 141 2.03 -10.96 -16.97
C LYS A 141 1.07 -10.31 -17.96
N ASN A 142 1.54 -9.33 -18.71
CA ASN A 142 0.80 -8.76 -19.82
C ASN A 142 1.20 -9.47 -21.12
N PRO A 143 0.26 -9.77 -22.02
CA PRO A 143 0.59 -10.22 -23.38
C PRO A 143 1.62 -9.27 -24.02
N PRO A 144 2.71 -9.78 -24.62
CA PRO A 144 2.93 -11.16 -25.08
C PRO A 144 3.55 -12.15 -24.07
N PHE A 145 3.63 -11.84 -22.76
CA PHE A 145 4.20 -12.70 -21.71
C PHE A 145 5.70 -12.99 -21.87
N GLU A 146 6.44 -12.00 -22.37
CA GLU A 146 7.87 -12.08 -22.59
C GLU A 146 8.68 -11.87 -21.30
N THR A 147 9.92 -12.34 -21.29
CA THR A 147 10.87 -11.97 -20.24
C THR A 147 11.32 -10.54 -20.45
N THR A 148 11.14 -9.69 -19.44
CA THR A 148 11.55 -8.29 -19.43
C THR A 148 12.15 -7.93 -18.08
N SER A 149 12.72 -6.74 -17.91
CA SER A 149 13.16 -6.31 -16.57
C SER A 149 11.96 -5.99 -15.68
N LEU A 150 12.08 -6.22 -14.37
CA LEU A 150 11.08 -5.79 -13.39
C LEU A 150 10.69 -4.31 -13.57
N ARG A 151 11.66 -3.45 -13.91
CA ARG A 151 11.45 -2.04 -14.22
C ARG A 151 10.44 -1.80 -15.34
N TYR A 152 10.52 -2.56 -16.42
CA TYR A 152 9.59 -2.44 -17.54
C TYR A 152 8.22 -3.03 -17.19
N ALA A 153 8.20 -4.20 -16.55
CA ALA A 153 6.96 -4.88 -16.16
C ALA A 153 6.11 -4.09 -15.13
N LEU A 154 6.73 -3.25 -14.31
CA LEU A 154 6.01 -2.35 -13.36
C LEU A 154 5.38 -1.12 -14.05
N GLY A 155 5.86 -0.75 -15.23
CA GLY A 155 5.33 0.37 -16.00
C GLY A 155 5.74 1.76 -15.47
N SER A 156 5.50 2.79 -16.29
CA SER A 156 5.98 4.16 -16.05
C SER A 156 5.33 4.84 -14.83
N LEU A 157 4.09 4.49 -14.50
CA LEU A 157 3.36 5.11 -13.40
C LEU A 157 3.93 4.70 -12.04
N TYR A 158 4.37 3.45 -11.89
CA TYR A 158 5.10 2.99 -10.72
C TYR A 158 6.31 3.88 -10.42
N TRP A 159 7.11 4.15 -11.46
CA TRP A 159 8.31 4.98 -11.34
C TRP A 159 8.01 6.42 -10.98
N LYS A 160 6.92 6.96 -11.53
CA LYS A 160 6.45 8.30 -11.17
C LYS A 160 6.10 8.36 -9.68
N HIS A 161 5.42 7.35 -9.16
CA HIS A 161 5.07 7.27 -7.75
C HIS A 161 6.31 7.11 -6.87
N LEU A 162 7.28 6.27 -7.25
CA LEU A 162 8.53 6.12 -6.52
C LEU A 162 9.32 7.44 -6.45
N GLN A 163 9.37 8.20 -7.55
CA GLN A 163 9.97 9.54 -7.56
C GLN A 163 9.20 10.58 -6.73
N GLN A 164 7.90 10.40 -6.54
CA GLN A 164 7.08 11.28 -5.70
C GLN A 164 7.28 10.96 -4.23
N LEU A 165 7.37 9.67 -3.89
CA LEU A 165 7.68 9.18 -2.56
C LEU A 165 9.04 9.70 -2.07
N SER A 166 10.07 9.67 -2.93
CA SER A 166 11.40 10.16 -2.56
C SER A 166 11.48 11.67 -2.31
N LYS A 167 10.44 12.43 -2.64
CA LYS A 167 10.34 13.87 -2.37
C LYS A 167 9.64 14.19 -1.05
N LEU A 168 9.12 13.19 -0.33
CA LEU A 168 8.44 13.39 0.95
C LEU A 168 9.41 13.65 2.11
N GLY A 169 10.69 13.33 1.92
CA GLY A 169 11.73 13.56 2.91
C GLY A 169 12.81 12.49 2.84
N ASP A 170 13.44 12.26 3.98
CA ASP A 170 14.39 11.16 4.20
C ASP A 170 13.70 9.80 3.97
N PRO A 171 14.18 8.94 3.05
CA PRO A 171 13.55 7.65 2.75
C PRO A 171 13.43 6.70 3.95
N ASP A 172 14.30 6.80 4.95
CA ASP A 172 14.18 6.01 6.19
C ASP A 172 13.08 6.51 7.13
N LYS A 173 12.55 7.71 6.85
CA LYS A 173 11.48 8.38 7.60
C LYS A 173 10.17 8.41 6.81
N VAL A 174 10.07 7.61 5.75
CA VAL A 174 8.86 7.48 4.94
C VAL A 174 8.57 5.99 4.81
N ARG A 175 7.34 5.58 5.10
CA ARG A 175 6.90 4.21 4.89
C ARG A 175 5.53 4.15 4.23
N LEU A 176 5.28 3.05 3.56
CA LEU A 176 3.98 2.72 3.01
C LEU A 176 3.42 1.54 3.78
N LEU A 177 2.17 1.69 4.18
CA LEU A 177 1.36 0.63 4.74
C LEU A 177 0.44 0.09 3.63
N PHE A 178 0.32 -1.22 3.56
CA PHE A 178 -0.48 -1.95 2.58
C PHE A 178 -1.60 -2.72 3.27
N CYS A 179 -2.76 -2.69 2.64
CA CYS A 179 -3.87 -3.58 2.93
C CYS A 179 -4.28 -4.27 1.62
N PHE A 180 -4.31 -5.59 1.62
CA PHE A 180 -4.62 -6.39 0.44
C PHE A 180 -6.04 -6.94 0.54
N THR A 181 -6.90 -6.60 -0.42
CA THR A 181 -8.33 -6.92 -0.44
C THR A 181 -8.70 -7.77 -1.66
N GLN A 182 -9.72 -8.63 -1.52
CA GLN A 182 -10.29 -9.47 -2.59
C GLN A 182 -11.58 -8.89 -3.18
#